data_AF-A0AAW1D4S2-F1
#
_entry.id   AF-A0AAW1D4S2-F1
#
_cell.length_a   1.000
_cell.length_b   1.000
_cell.length_c   1.000
_cell.angle_alpha   90.00
_cell.angle_beta   90.00
_cell.angle_gamma   90.00
#
_symmetry.space_group_name_H-M   'P 1'
#
loop_
_entity.id
_entity.type
_entity.pdbx_description
1 polymer ?
#
loop_
_entity_poly.entity_id
_entity_poly.type
_entity_poly.pdbx_seq_one_letter_code
_entity_poly.pdbx_strand_id
1 'polypeptide(L)'
;MEVKKADAGSLCNYEVLTLLNELKDSTEINSKSGNQFATILYEASQYLQNITEGQTEQDVRSLLTALLHFPVQLTHDEKLMIVNTPPRTALELSLILHNYDERLSEEEVEKLLNIIAPYCS
;
A
#
# COMPACT_ATOMS: atom_id res chain seq x y z
N MET A 1 -16.91 23.01 -10.33
CA MET A 1 -16.17 22.21 -9.32
C MET A 1 -14.79 22.84 -9.23
N GLU A 2 -14.44 23.39 -8.07
CA GLU A 2 -13.09 23.93 -7.83
C GLU A 2 -12.39 23.03 -6.81
N VAL A 3 -11.17 22.62 -7.12
CA VAL A 3 -10.38 21.72 -6.27
C VAL A 3 -9.71 22.55 -5.18
N LYS A 4 -10.16 22.40 -3.92
CA LYS A 4 -9.60 23.14 -2.78
C LYS A 4 -8.23 22.62 -2.35
N LYS A 5 -8.01 21.32 -2.44
CA LYS A 5 -6.75 20.63 -2.13
C LYS A 5 -6.57 19.49 -3.13
N ALA A 6 -5.48 19.55 -3.90
CA ALA A 6 -5.17 18.52 -4.89
C ALA A 6 -4.62 17.25 -4.21
N ASP A 7 -3.86 17.40 -3.13
CA ASP A 7 -3.34 16.32 -2.31
C ASP A 7 -3.82 16.50 -0.87
N ALA A 8 -4.71 15.62 -0.43
CA ALA A 8 -5.28 15.62 0.92
C ALA A 8 -4.66 14.54 1.82
N GLY A 9 -3.89 13.62 1.25
CA GLY A 9 -3.40 12.43 1.92
C GLY A 9 -3.30 11.24 0.98
N SER A 10 -2.38 10.33 1.28
CA SER A 10 -2.20 9.08 0.55
C SER A 10 -2.91 7.95 1.30
N LEU A 11 -3.50 7.02 0.56
CA LEU A 11 -4.09 5.79 1.11
C LEU A 11 -3.28 4.59 0.65
N CYS A 12 -3.20 3.56 1.51
CA CYS A 12 -2.63 2.28 1.10
C CYS A 12 -3.62 1.43 0.32
N ASN A 13 -3.10 0.47 -0.46
CA ASN A 13 -3.89 -0.46 -1.27
C ASN A 13 -4.97 -1.18 -0.45
N TYR A 14 -4.65 -1.54 0.79
CA TYR A 14 -5.57 -2.19 1.72
C TYR A 14 -6.73 -1.28 2.17
N GLU A 15 -6.45 -0.03 2.52
CA GLU A 15 -7.48 0.96 2.88
C GLU A 15 -8.39 1.24 1.70
N VAL A 16 -7.83 1.37 0.50
CA VAL A 16 -8.60 1.54 -0.73
C VAL A 16 -9.48 0.31 -0.97
N LEU A 17 -8.95 -0.91 -0.82
CA LEU A 17 -9.74 -2.14 -0.99
C LEU A 17 -10.92 -2.21 0.00
N THR A 18 -10.67 -1.89 1.28
CA THR A 18 -11.71 -1.85 2.32
C THR A 18 -12.80 -0.84 1.96
N LEU A 19 -12.40 0.38 1.56
CA LEU A 19 -13.32 1.42 1.12
C LEU A 19 -14.13 0.99 -0.11
N LEU A 20 -13.52 0.35 -1.10
CA LEU A 20 -14.23 -0.13 -2.29
C LEU A 20 -15.25 -1.24 -1.95
N ASN A 21 -14.95 -2.11 -0.98
CA ASN A 21 -15.89 -3.11 -0.49
C ASN A 21 -17.07 -2.45 0.24
N GLU A 22 -16.81 -1.47 1.12
CA GLU A 22 -17.88 -0.69 1.77
C GLU A 22 -18.75 0.07 0.76
N LEU A 23 -18.14 0.63 -0.28
CA LEU A 23 -18.87 1.28 -1.37
C LEU A 23 -19.72 0.26 -2.14
N LYS A 24 -19.19 -0.92 -2.45
CA LYS A 24 -19.95 -1.99 -3.09
C LYS A 24 -21.18 -2.42 -2.26
N ASP A 25 -21.02 -2.51 -0.94
CA ASP A 25 -22.10 -2.90 -0.02
C ASP A 25 -23.13 -1.77 0.22
N SER A 26 -22.69 -0.52 0.15
CA SER A 26 -23.56 0.67 0.33
C SER A 26 -24.23 1.15 -0.95
N THR A 27 -23.75 0.73 -2.13
CA THR A 27 -24.32 1.21 -3.39
C THR A 27 -25.59 0.44 -3.75
N GLU A 28 -26.72 1.09 -3.51
CA GLU A 28 -27.92 1.00 -4.35
C GLU A 28 -27.54 1.36 -5.81
N ILE A 29 -27.11 0.38 -6.62
CA ILE A 29 -26.75 0.52 -8.05
C ILE A 29 -28.02 0.74 -8.92
N ASN A 30 -28.90 1.66 -8.50
CA ASN A 30 -30.26 1.83 -9.03
C ASN A 30 -30.44 3.10 -9.89
N SER A 31 -29.37 3.71 -10.41
CA SER A 31 -29.50 4.83 -11.35
C SER A 31 -28.65 4.63 -12.59
N LYS A 32 -29.20 5.01 -13.75
CA LYS A 32 -28.72 4.70 -15.11
C LYS A 32 -27.31 5.23 -15.45
N SER A 33 -26.66 5.99 -14.55
CA SER A 33 -25.24 6.40 -14.61
C SER A 33 -24.30 5.43 -13.89
N GLY A 34 -24.82 4.42 -13.19
CA GLY A 34 -24.06 3.47 -12.38
C GLY A 34 -23.25 2.44 -13.18
N ASN A 35 -23.47 2.29 -14.49
CA ASN A 35 -22.79 1.26 -15.27
C ASN A 35 -21.28 1.48 -15.39
N GLN A 36 -20.83 2.70 -15.70
CA GLN A 36 -19.39 2.99 -15.83
C GLN A 36 -18.68 2.95 -14.48
N PHE A 37 -19.34 3.48 -13.44
CA PHE A 37 -18.80 3.46 -12.07
C PHE A 37 -18.72 2.03 -11.52
N ALA A 38 -19.74 1.20 -11.76
CA ALA A 38 -19.74 -0.20 -11.36
C ALA A 38 -18.63 -1.00 -12.07
N THR A 39 -18.35 -0.74 -13.35
CA THR A 39 -17.22 -1.36 -14.06
C THR A 39 -15.88 -0.97 -13.42
N ILE A 40 -15.65 0.33 -13.20
CA ILE A 40 -14.41 0.81 -12.58
C ILE A 40 -14.26 0.25 -11.16
N LEU A 41 -15.35 0.24 -10.37
CA LEU A 41 -15.36 -0.32 -9.01
C LEU A 41 -15.01 -1.80 -9.02
N TYR A 42 -15.59 -2.57 -9.94
CA TYR A 42 -15.33 -4.00 -10.08
C TYR A 42 -13.88 -4.27 -10.50
N GLU A 43 -13.39 -3.60 -11.54
CA GLU A 43 -12.01 -3.77 -12.03
C GLU A 43 -10.98 -3.36 -10.97
N ALA A 44 -11.17 -2.22 -10.31
CA ALA A 44 -10.28 -1.74 -9.26
C ALA A 44 -10.28 -2.66 -8.04
N SER A 45 -11.47 -3.11 -7.60
CA SER A 45 -11.59 -4.06 -6.50
C SER A 45 -10.92 -5.39 -6.83
N GLN A 46 -11.14 -5.95 -8.02
CA GLN A 46 -10.48 -7.19 -8.46
C GLN A 46 -8.96 -7.06 -8.54
N TYR A 47 -8.46 -5.96 -9.10
CA TYR A 47 -7.03 -5.69 -9.17
C TYR A 47 -6.40 -5.60 -7.78
N LEU A 48 -7.02 -4.85 -6.86
CA LEU A 48 -6.53 -4.70 -5.49
C LEU A 48 -6.67 -5.99 -4.67
N GLN A 49 -7.72 -6.80 -4.90
CA GLN A 49 -7.86 -8.11 -4.27
C GLN A 49 -6.72 -9.04 -4.65
N ASN A 50 -6.29 -9.02 -5.92
CA ASN A 50 -5.20 -9.86 -6.39
C ASN A 50 -3.83 -9.43 -5.84
N ILE A 51 -3.60 -8.11 -5.67
CA ILE A 51 -2.32 -7.59 -5.16
C ILE A 51 -2.24 -7.66 -3.64
N THR A 52 -3.36 -7.47 -2.95
CA THR A 52 -3.46 -7.45 -1.49
C THR A 52 -3.84 -8.84 -0.95
N GLU A 53 -3.73 -9.88 -1.78
CA GLU A 53 -4.12 -11.25 -1.43
C GLU A 53 -3.23 -11.75 -0.28
N GLY A 54 -3.82 -11.91 0.90
CA GLY A 54 -3.11 -12.38 2.11
C GLY A 54 -2.63 -11.27 3.07
N GLN A 55 -2.73 -9.99 2.71
CA GLN A 55 -2.45 -8.90 3.66
C GLN A 55 -3.66 -8.64 4.58
N THR A 56 -3.42 -8.65 5.89
CA THR A 56 -4.42 -8.27 6.90
C THR A 56 -4.17 -6.86 7.42
N GLU A 57 -5.19 -6.17 7.93
CA GLU A 57 -5.03 -4.89 8.63
C GLU A 57 -3.96 -4.95 9.74
N GLN A 58 -3.92 -6.07 10.46
CA GLN A 58 -2.95 -6.31 11.52
C GLN A 58 -1.51 -6.39 10.99
N ASP A 59 -1.31 -6.97 9.80
CA ASP A 59 -0.01 -7.06 9.15
C ASP A 59 0.47 -5.68 8.71
N VAL A 60 -0.40 -4.89 8.09
CA VAL A 60 -0.11 -3.51 7.68
C VAL A 60 0.29 -2.65 8.88
N ARG A 61 -0.48 -2.72 9.99
CA ARG A 61 -0.18 -1.98 11.22
C ARG A 61 1.13 -2.44 11.86
N SER A 62 1.38 -3.75 11.89
CA SER A 62 2.61 -4.32 12.47
C SER A 62 3.83 -3.94 11.65
N LEU A 63 3.73 -3.98 10.32
CA LEU A 63 4.75 -3.54 9.39
C LEU A 63 5.04 -2.05 9.55
N LEU A 64 4.02 -1.19 9.57
CA LEU A 64 4.19 0.26 9.80
C LEU A 64 4.86 0.56 11.14
N THR A 65 4.51 -0.18 12.19
CA THR A 65 5.14 -0.04 13.51
C THR A 65 6.60 -0.46 13.45
N ALA A 66 6.92 -1.58 12.81
CA ALA A 66 8.30 -2.05 12.63
C ALA A 66 9.14 -1.07 11.81
N LEU A 67 8.57 -0.49 10.74
CA LEU A 67 9.21 0.55 9.92
C LEU A 67 9.42 1.87 10.68
N LEU A 68 8.60 2.15 11.71
CA LEU A 68 8.74 3.33 12.56
C LEU A 68 9.84 3.15 13.62
N HIS A 69 10.03 1.92 14.09
CA HIS A 69 11.12 1.55 15.01
C HIS A 69 12.47 1.37 14.30
N PHE A 70 12.46 1.30 12.97
CA PHE A 70 13.68 1.16 12.19
C PHE A 70 14.56 2.42 12.32
N PRO A 71 15.88 2.28 12.49
CA PRO A 71 16.77 3.42 12.78
C PRO A 71 16.90 4.39 11.60
N VAL A 72 16.60 3.94 10.38
CA VAL A 72 16.65 4.78 9.18
C VAL A 72 15.34 5.52 8.98
N GLN A 73 15.43 6.85 8.84
CA GLN A 73 14.27 7.69 8.54
C GLN A 73 13.80 7.45 7.09
N LEU A 74 12.83 6.55 6.92
CA LEU A 74 12.10 6.35 5.67
C LEU A 74 11.07 7.48 5.47
N THR A 75 10.94 7.98 4.25
CA THR A 75 9.91 8.98 3.91
C THR A 75 8.52 8.35 3.95
N HIS A 76 7.49 9.20 3.98
CA HIS A 76 6.10 8.73 3.98
C HIS A 76 5.80 7.86 2.75
N ASP A 77 6.25 8.29 1.57
CA ASP A 77 6.00 7.57 0.31
C ASP A 77 6.77 6.25 0.25
N GLU A 78 7.99 6.19 0.79
CA GLU A 78 8.76 4.94 0.89
C GLU A 78 8.06 3.91 1.77
N LYS A 79 7.56 4.34 2.94
CA LYS A 79 6.78 3.47 3.84
C LYS A 79 5.50 2.98 3.18
N LEU A 80 4.79 3.87 2.50
CA LEU A 80 3.57 3.53 1.78
C LEU A 80 3.85 2.52 0.65
N MET A 81 4.94 2.69 -0.08
CA MET A 81 5.33 1.80 -1.18
C MET A 81 5.75 0.42 -0.67
N ILE A 82 6.47 0.34 0.45
CA ILE A 82 6.81 -0.94 1.11
C ILE A 82 5.55 -1.69 1.56
N VAL A 83 4.58 -0.97 2.12
CA VAL A 83 3.29 -1.57 2.54
C VAL A 83 2.51 -2.07 1.32
N ASN A 84 2.43 -1.27 0.26
CA ASN A 84 1.70 -1.59 -0.96
C ASN A 84 2.36 -2.70 -1.78
N THR A 85 3.68 -2.83 -1.71
CA THR A 85 4.46 -3.81 -2.47
C THR A 85 5.63 -4.25 -1.60
N PRO A 86 5.47 -5.33 -0.81
CA PRO A 86 6.53 -5.79 0.08
C PRO A 86 7.72 -6.33 -0.74
N PRO A 87 8.90 -5.69 -0.68
CA PRO A 87 10.06 -6.16 -1.42
C PRO A 87 10.57 -7.48 -0.83
N ARG A 88 10.78 -8.48 -1.69
CA ARG A 88 11.38 -9.78 -1.33
C ARG A 88 12.89 -9.76 -1.47
N THR A 89 13.40 -8.83 -2.27
CA THR A 89 14.82 -8.80 -2.66
C THR A 89 15.40 -7.41 -2.44
N ALA A 90 16.70 -7.34 -2.13
CA ALA A 90 17.41 -6.06 -2.02
C ALA A 90 17.31 -5.21 -3.30
N LEU A 91 17.21 -5.85 -4.46
CA LEU A 91 16.99 -5.20 -5.75
C LEU A 91 15.62 -4.51 -5.84
N GLU A 92 14.57 -5.11 -5.28
CA GLU A 92 13.24 -4.49 -5.27
C GLU A 92 13.22 -3.32 -4.28
N LEU A 93 13.89 -3.49 -3.14
CA LEU A 93 14.05 -2.42 -2.17
C LEU A 93 14.79 -1.21 -2.76
N SER A 94 15.82 -1.42 -3.57
CA SER A 94 16.55 -0.33 -4.24
C SER A 94 15.74 0.40 -5.31
N LEU A 95 14.69 -0.23 -5.85
CA LEU A 95 13.73 0.43 -6.74
C LEU A 95 12.73 1.31 -5.97
N ILE A 96 12.44 0.96 -4.71
CA ILE A 96 11.49 1.69 -3.86
C ILE A 96 12.18 2.87 -3.14
N LEU A 97 13.39 2.66 -2.63
CA LEU A 97 14.13 3.65 -1.84
C LEU A 97 14.99 4.55 -2.71
N HIS A 98 14.86 5.87 -2.53
CA HIS A 98 15.72 6.82 -3.21
C HIS A 98 17.06 6.94 -2.49
N ASN A 99 18.16 6.85 -3.25
CA ASN A 99 19.55 6.90 -2.75
C ASN A 99 19.82 5.84 -1.66
N TYR A 100 19.41 4.59 -1.91
CA TYR A 100 19.52 3.51 -0.93
C TYR A 100 20.97 3.28 -0.44
N ASP A 101 21.97 3.40 -1.33
CA ASP A 101 23.40 3.23 -1.02
C ASP A 101 23.96 4.28 -0.04
N GLU A 102 23.40 5.50 0.00
CA GLU A 102 23.88 6.57 0.88
C GLU A 102 23.17 6.55 2.25
N ARG A 103 21.98 5.95 2.33
CA ARG A 103 21.09 6.00 3.50
C ARG A 103 21.05 4.71 4.29
N LEU A 104 21.27 3.55 3.65
CA LEU A 104 21.20 2.24 4.28
C LEU A 104 22.52 1.51 4.12
N SER A 105 23.02 0.94 5.22
CA SER A 105 24.09 -0.06 5.17
C SER A 105 23.54 -1.41 4.74
N GLU A 106 24.39 -2.27 4.19
CA GLU A 106 24.00 -3.62 3.73
C GLU A 106 23.34 -4.45 4.85
N GLU A 107 23.84 -4.34 6.09
CA GLU A 107 23.25 -4.99 7.27
C GLU A 107 21.83 -4.48 7.59
N GLU A 108 21.55 -3.20 7.35
CA GLU A 108 20.24 -2.60 7.60
C GLU A 108 19.24 -3.01 6.52
N VAL A 109 19.69 -3.13 5.26
CA VAL A 109 18.88 -3.70 4.17
C VAL A 109 18.47 -5.13 4.50
N GLU A 110 19.41 -5.95 4.99
CA GLU A 110 19.13 -7.34 5.35
C GLU A 110 18.19 -7.44 6.56
N LYS A 111 18.33 -6.56 7.57
CA LYS A 111 17.37 -6.47 8.68
C LYS A 111 15.98 -6.07 8.21
N LEU A 112 15.89 -5.09 7.31
CA LEU A 112 14.62 -4.63 6.77
C LEU A 112 13.93 -5.74 5.96
N LEU A 113 14.66 -6.47 5.11
CA LEU A 113 14.14 -7.63 4.39
C LEU A 113 13.66 -8.73 5.35
N ASN A 114 14.39 -8.99 6.43
CA ASN A 114 13.95 -9.95 7.46
C ASN A 114 12.68 -9.51 8.19
N ILE A 115 12.48 -8.21 8.41
CA ILE A 115 11.26 -7.66 9.00
C ILE A 115 10.08 -7.80 8.02
N ILE A 116 10.31 -7.64 6.72
CA ILE A 116 9.27 -7.68 5.67
C ILE A 116 8.93 -9.12 5.27
N ALA A 117 9.89 -10.03 5.30
CA ALA A 117 9.74 -11.45 4.94
C ALA A 117 8.50 -12.15 5.51
N PRO A 118 8.13 -12.01 6.80
CA PRO A 118 6.94 -12.66 7.35
C PRO A 118 5.61 -12.11 6.80
N TYR A 119 5.60 -10.90 6.24
CA TYR A 119 4.42 -10.24 5.70
C TYR A 119 4.25 -10.42 4.18
N CYS A 120 5.16 -11.18 3.55
CA CYS A 120 5.10 -11.48 2.14
C CYS A 120 4.43 -12.86 1.94
N SER A 121 3.17 -12.85 1.47
CA SER A 121 2.43 -14.06 1.07
C SER A 121 2.85 -14.51 -0.32
#